data_AF-A0A4Q1JWC8-F1
#
_entry.id   AF-A0A4Q1JWC8-F1
#
_cell.length_a   1.000
_cell.length_b   1.000
_cell.length_c   1.000
_cell.angle_alpha   90.00
_cell.angle_beta   90.00
_cell.angle_gamma   90.00
#
_symmetry.space_group_name_H-M   'P 1'
#
loop_
_entity.id
_entity.type
_entity.pdbx_description
1 polymer ?
#
loop_
_entity_poly.entity_id
_entity_poly.type
_entity_poly.pdbx_seq_one_letter_code
_entity_poly.pdbx_strand_id
1 'polypeptide(L)'
;MSISADRLRALRRQAGDTTLRQTQEPLVSTPDALPSNLGLIDRTSSPPCTPPATAPEALVSPSAEHAQPVPAPVTRQAEARTRLRAGDGVAAKSGTRAGATRERSILDWMDAPATPAANESARPRLQPQSVDALRRLIATRERKPGATSTPARKPASLDRDLPGRELCPGLHLIEAFLPQSIPAQTLSLAFARRHEEAVAPRDLLFFDTETTGLAGGTGTRAFMIGAADWHVDGTGRQGLRVRQLMMSTMAAEGAMLREFNAWLSPRTVLSSYNGRCYDAPLLKTRFRLARMAEPLSALDHVDLLFPTRRRYRGTWENCRLATIERQLLRIVREDDLPGSEAPAAWLSYLRGGSARNLRRVAEHNHQDVVTLAQLFQRLVQAEAEEREVLALEQSP
;
A
#
# COMPACT_ATOMS: atom_id res chain seq x y z
N MET A 1 41.26 9.85 8.80
CA MET A 1 42.28 10.55 7.97
C MET A 1 41.55 11.17 6.79
N SER A 2 41.33 12.48 6.84
CA SER A 2 40.53 13.23 5.85
C SER A 2 41.44 13.76 4.74
N ILE A 3 41.05 13.58 3.48
CA ILE A 3 41.81 14.03 2.31
C ILE A 3 41.38 15.46 1.98
N SER A 4 42.34 16.39 2.02
CA SER A 4 42.15 17.83 1.76
C SER A 4 41.55 18.12 0.38
N ALA A 5 40.69 19.15 0.35
CA ALA A 5 40.00 19.69 -0.83
C ALA A 5 40.91 20.10 -1.99
N ASP A 6 42.20 20.28 -1.74
CA ASP A 6 43.19 20.59 -2.78
C ASP A 6 43.45 19.41 -3.71
N ARG A 7 43.30 18.16 -3.21
CA ARG A 7 43.49 16.94 -4.00
C ARG A 7 42.34 16.69 -4.98
N LEU A 8 41.14 17.18 -4.66
CA LEU A 8 39.95 17.12 -5.53
C LEU A 8 40.01 18.16 -6.66
N ARG A 9 40.69 19.30 -6.46
CA ARG A 9 40.88 20.33 -7.51
C ARG A 9 41.94 19.94 -8.52
N ALA A 10 42.95 19.16 -8.12
CA ALA A 10 43.97 18.63 -9.02
C ALA A 10 43.42 17.58 -10.01
N LEU A 11 42.48 16.73 -9.57
CA LEU A 11 41.89 15.68 -10.41
C LEU A 11 40.88 16.21 -11.45
N ARG A 12 40.21 17.34 -11.18
CA ARG A 12 39.31 17.98 -12.14
C ARG A 12 40.01 18.68 -13.30
N ARG A 13 41.33 18.93 -13.21
CA ARG A 13 42.12 19.52 -14.31
C ARG A 13 42.67 18.49 -15.31
N GLN A 14 42.53 17.19 -15.04
CA GLN A 14 43.12 16.12 -15.87
C GLN A 14 42.15 15.45 -16.86
N ALA A 15 40.88 15.85 -16.94
CA ALA A 15 39.88 15.09 -17.70
C ALA A 15 39.02 15.91 -18.69
N GLY A 16 39.51 17.04 -19.20
CA GLY A 16 38.87 17.72 -20.32
C GLY A 16 39.89 18.50 -21.14
N ASP A 17 40.24 18.00 -22.33
CA ASP A 17 39.80 18.59 -23.60
C ASP A 17 40.44 17.84 -24.79
N THR A 18 39.67 17.54 -25.84
CA THR A 18 40.20 17.24 -27.19
C THR A 18 39.11 17.45 -28.27
N THR A 19 38.91 18.72 -28.59
CA THR A 19 38.97 19.33 -29.94
C THR A 19 38.27 18.67 -31.16
N LEU A 20 37.17 19.33 -31.58
CA LEU A 20 36.76 19.83 -32.92
C LEU A 20 37.32 19.23 -34.23
N ARG A 21 36.42 19.04 -35.21
CA ARG A 21 36.64 19.39 -36.63
C ARG A 21 35.33 19.83 -37.35
N GLN A 22 35.42 20.99 -38.02
CA GLN A 22 34.49 21.59 -39.01
C GLN A 22 34.52 20.76 -40.33
N THR A 23 33.71 20.92 -41.39
CA THR A 23 32.91 22.01 -42.00
C THR A 23 32.12 21.40 -43.18
N GLN A 24 30.91 21.89 -43.51
CA GLN A 24 30.47 22.35 -44.87
C GLN A 24 28.94 22.37 -45.04
N GLU A 25 28.46 23.53 -45.49
CA GLU A 25 27.14 23.83 -46.07
C GLU A 25 27.23 23.70 -47.62
N PRO A 26 26.12 23.61 -48.41
CA PRO A 26 25.38 24.85 -48.77
C PRO A 26 23.88 24.74 -49.23
N LEU A 27 23.26 25.93 -49.26
CA LEU A 27 22.27 26.53 -50.21
C LEU A 27 20.75 26.20 -50.24
N VAL A 28 19.97 27.17 -49.73
CA VAL A 28 18.86 27.98 -50.32
C VAL A 28 17.92 27.39 -51.41
N SER A 29 16.61 27.42 -51.14
CA SER A 29 15.57 28.03 -52.01
C SER A 29 14.15 27.97 -51.40
N THR A 30 13.46 29.11 -51.36
CA THR A 30 11.99 29.27 -51.27
C THR A 30 11.44 29.57 -52.68
N PRO A 31 10.15 29.31 -52.99
CA PRO A 31 9.14 30.38 -52.80
C PRO A 31 7.68 29.94 -52.51
N ASP A 32 6.97 30.86 -51.87
CA ASP A 32 5.58 31.35 -52.06
C ASP A 32 4.28 30.52 -52.03
N ALA A 33 3.38 31.07 -51.19
CA ALA A 33 1.99 31.49 -51.45
C ALA A 33 0.79 30.51 -51.42
N LEU A 34 -0.20 30.95 -50.64
CA LEU A 34 -1.58 30.48 -50.46
C LEU A 34 -2.42 30.59 -51.77
N PRO A 35 -3.65 30.03 -51.80
CA PRO A 35 -4.79 30.82 -51.34
C PRO A 35 -5.83 30.08 -50.48
N SER A 36 -6.49 30.90 -49.66
CA SER A 36 -7.74 30.70 -48.92
C SER A 36 -8.92 30.31 -49.83
N ASN A 37 -9.89 29.53 -49.32
CA ASN A 37 -11.27 30.00 -49.18
C ASN A 37 -12.26 29.04 -48.49
N LEU A 38 -13.09 29.68 -47.64
CA LEU A 38 -14.53 29.52 -47.41
C LEU A 38 -15.12 28.22 -46.84
N GLY A 39 -15.82 28.39 -45.70
CA GLY A 39 -16.78 27.43 -45.15
C GLY A 39 -17.40 27.90 -43.82
N LEU A 40 -18.06 29.05 -43.85
CA LEU A 40 -18.84 29.67 -42.77
C LEU A 40 -20.25 29.05 -42.69
N ILE A 41 -20.66 28.48 -41.54
CA ILE A 41 -22.07 28.39 -41.06
C ILE A 41 -21.98 28.21 -39.53
N ASP A 42 -22.08 29.25 -38.71
CA ASP A 42 -23.23 29.98 -38.18
C ASP A 42 -24.20 29.21 -37.24
N ARG A 43 -24.40 29.94 -36.12
CA ARG A 43 -25.13 29.81 -34.87
C ARG A 43 -26.55 29.22 -34.91
N THR A 44 -26.89 28.49 -33.85
CA THR A 44 -28.18 28.60 -33.09
C THR A 44 -27.95 28.04 -31.67
N SER A 45 -27.74 28.89 -30.66
CA SER A 45 -28.75 29.32 -29.65
C SER A 45 -29.19 28.24 -28.65
N SER A 46 -28.66 28.36 -27.42
CA SER A 46 -29.23 27.81 -26.18
C SER A 46 -30.56 28.51 -25.83
N PRO A 47 -31.41 27.87 -25.01
CA PRO A 47 -32.18 28.59 -24.00
C PRO A 47 -31.78 28.16 -22.57
N PRO A 48 -31.96 29.06 -21.57
CA PRO A 48 -31.53 28.85 -20.20
C PRO A 48 -32.59 28.09 -19.38
N CYS A 49 -32.16 27.32 -18.40
CA CYS A 49 -33.03 26.78 -17.35
C CYS A 49 -32.66 27.44 -16.02
N THR A 50 -33.48 28.40 -15.60
CA THR A 50 -33.43 29.11 -14.31
C THR A 50 -34.33 28.37 -13.31
N PRO A 51 -34.00 28.32 -12.01
CA PRO A 51 -34.71 27.47 -11.03
C PRO A 51 -35.96 28.16 -10.47
N PRO A 52 -36.87 27.43 -9.81
CA PRO A 52 -37.85 28.06 -8.93
C PRO A 52 -37.27 28.27 -7.54
N ALA A 53 -37.31 29.52 -7.09
CA ALA A 53 -37.24 29.91 -5.69
C ALA A 53 -38.64 29.84 -5.07
N THR A 54 -38.75 29.26 -3.87
CA THR A 54 -39.74 29.65 -2.84
C THR A 54 -39.30 29.09 -1.49
N ALA A 55 -38.90 30.00 -0.59
CA ALA A 55 -39.06 29.82 0.86
C ALA A 55 -40.52 30.15 1.25
N PRO A 56 -40.98 29.85 2.47
CA PRO A 56 -40.68 30.75 3.57
C PRO A 56 -40.30 30.09 4.90
N GLU A 57 -39.60 30.93 5.67
CA GLU A 57 -39.35 31.01 7.10
C GLU A 57 -40.27 30.22 8.05
N ALA A 58 -39.65 29.66 9.10
CA ALA A 58 -40.11 29.86 10.48
C ALA A 58 -38.95 29.67 11.47
N LEU A 59 -38.52 30.81 12.03
CA LEU A 59 -37.75 30.94 13.26
C LEU A 59 -38.52 30.33 14.44
N VAL A 60 -37.90 29.46 15.25
CA VAL A 60 -38.00 29.51 16.73
C VAL A 60 -36.76 28.84 17.36
N SER A 61 -35.89 29.67 17.93
CA SER A 61 -35.16 29.44 19.20
C SER A 61 -35.69 30.54 20.14
N PRO A 62 -35.67 30.41 21.49
CA PRO A 62 -34.53 29.89 22.27
C PRO A 62 -34.91 29.10 23.53
N SER A 63 -33.92 28.49 24.19
CA SER A 63 -33.60 28.75 25.60
C SER A 63 -32.39 27.93 26.04
N ALA A 64 -31.40 28.66 26.58
CA ALA A 64 -30.23 28.17 27.27
C ALA A 64 -30.48 28.17 28.77
N GLU A 65 -29.91 27.23 29.52
CA GLU A 65 -29.49 27.41 30.92
C GLU A 65 -28.51 26.28 31.30
N HIS A 66 -27.23 26.64 31.53
CA HIS A 66 -26.53 26.64 32.84
C HIS A 66 -26.33 25.25 33.46
N ALA A 67 -25.14 24.62 33.44
CA ALA A 67 -23.85 24.91 34.10
C ALA A 67 -23.60 24.07 35.38
N GLN A 68 -22.71 23.06 35.27
CA GLN A 68 -21.68 22.56 36.23
C GLN A 68 -22.07 22.10 37.67
N PRO A 69 -21.19 21.45 38.48
CA PRO A 69 -20.04 20.54 38.22
C PRO A 69 -20.03 19.24 39.09
N VAL A 70 -18.96 18.45 38.89
CA VAL A 70 -18.37 17.26 39.57
C VAL A 70 -18.57 17.17 41.11
N PRO A 71 -18.46 15.95 41.70
CA PRO A 71 -17.24 15.66 42.48
C PRO A 71 -16.67 14.22 42.34
N ALA A 72 -15.34 14.08 42.46
CA ALA A 72 -14.65 12.88 42.93
C ALA A 72 -14.71 12.85 44.48
N PRO A 73 -14.40 11.74 45.20
CA PRO A 73 -12.98 11.49 45.55
C PRO A 73 -12.57 10.02 45.88
N VAL A 74 -11.28 9.88 46.19
CA VAL A 74 -10.61 8.99 47.18
C VAL A 74 -9.79 7.78 46.69
N THR A 75 -8.49 8.00 46.85
CA THR A 75 -7.32 7.13 47.06
C THR A 75 -7.49 5.88 47.95
N ARG A 76 -6.76 4.80 47.61
CA ARG A 76 -6.09 3.97 48.63
C ARG A 76 -4.80 3.36 48.09
N GLN A 77 -3.72 3.63 48.83
CA GLN A 77 -2.41 3.00 48.78
C GLN A 77 -2.49 1.55 49.26
N ALA A 78 -1.60 0.69 48.74
CA ALA A 78 -0.98 -0.37 49.51
C ALA A 78 0.38 -0.72 48.93
N GLU A 79 1.42 -0.38 49.69
CA GLU A 79 2.79 -0.82 49.52
C GLU A 79 2.92 -2.31 49.89
N ALA A 80 3.79 -3.04 49.20
CA ALA A 80 4.47 -4.20 49.79
C ALA A 80 5.86 -4.36 49.16
N ARG A 81 6.86 -3.88 49.88
CA ARG A 81 8.26 -4.26 49.72
C ARG A 81 8.48 -5.64 50.34
N THR A 82 9.20 -6.52 49.67
CA THR A 82 10.07 -7.47 50.38
C THR A 82 11.31 -7.76 49.55
N ARG A 83 12.46 -7.50 50.16
CA ARG A 83 13.81 -7.84 49.72
C ARG A 83 14.05 -9.34 49.97
N LEU A 84 14.91 -9.99 49.16
CA LEU A 84 16.22 -10.50 49.63
C LEU A 84 17.04 -11.20 48.52
N ARG A 85 18.32 -10.79 48.46
CA ARG A 85 19.58 -11.55 48.25
C ARG A 85 19.75 -12.42 46.99
N ALA A 86 20.71 -12.12 46.12
CA ALA A 86 22.19 -12.21 46.23
C ALA A 86 22.73 -13.60 45.90
N GLY A 87 23.71 -13.66 44.98
CA GLY A 87 24.44 -14.88 44.65
C GLY A 87 25.23 -14.78 43.34
N ASP A 88 26.42 -14.19 43.44
CA ASP A 88 27.70 -14.44 42.76
C ASP A 88 27.79 -15.27 41.47
N GLY A 89 28.74 -14.87 40.61
CA GLY A 89 29.76 -15.84 40.17
C GLY A 89 30.05 -16.01 38.67
N VAL A 90 30.94 -15.15 38.14
CA VAL A 90 32.22 -15.53 37.50
C VAL A 90 32.26 -16.29 36.14
N ALA A 91 33.16 -15.76 35.31
CA ALA A 91 34.06 -16.39 34.32
C ALA A 91 33.75 -16.29 32.82
N ALA A 92 34.64 -15.53 32.19
CA ALA A 92 34.95 -15.45 30.77
C ALA A 92 35.46 -16.78 30.18
N LYS A 93 35.36 -16.91 28.85
CA LYS A 93 36.45 -17.42 28.01
C LYS A 93 36.29 -16.99 26.55
N SER A 94 37.41 -16.48 26.05
CA SER A 94 37.76 -16.09 24.68
C SER A 94 37.78 -17.25 23.68
N GLY A 95 37.54 -16.96 22.41
CA GLY A 95 37.84 -17.87 21.30
C GLY A 95 37.73 -17.20 19.94
N THR A 96 38.84 -16.63 19.46
CA THR A 96 39.01 -16.02 18.14
C THR A 96 39.17 -17.09 17.06
N ARG A 97 38.44 -17.00 15.93
CA ARG A 97 38.99 -17.37 14.60
C ARG A 97 38.22 -16.72 13.45
N ALA A 98 39.01 -16.30 12.47
CA ALA A 98 38.67 -15.45 11.34
C ALA A 98 38.16 -16.21 10.10
N GLY A 99 37.36 -15.52 9.29
CA GLY A 99 37.55 -15.41 7.84
C GLY A 99 36.92 -16.47 6.93
N ALA A 100 35.73 -16.16 6.39
CA ALA A 100 35.37 -16.41 4.98
C ALA A 100 34.09 -15.61 4.62
N THR A 101 34.25 -14.57 3.80
CA THR A 101 33.17 -13.74 3.25
C THR A 101 32.41 -14.52 2.18
N ARG A 102 31.13 -14.80 2.45
CA ARG A 102 30.16 -15.25 1.45
C ARG A 102 29.03 -14.22 1.44
N GLU A 103 28.79 -13.61 0.27
CA GLU A 103 27.72 -12.63 0.07
C GLU A 103 26.38 -13.22 0.51
N ARG A 104 25.78 -12.61 1.54
CA ARG A 104 24.46 -12.99 2.06
C ARG A 104 23.37 -12.33 1.25
N SER A 105 22.47 -13.15 0.72
CA SER A 105 21.25 -12.74 0.04
C SER A 105 20.33 -11.95 0.98
N ILE A 106 19.63 -10.95 0.44
CA ILE A 106 18.76 -10.00 1.16
C ILE A 106 17.52 -10.66 1.83
N LEU A 107 17.36 -11.99 1.72
CA LEU A 107 16.19 -12.74 2.15
C LEU A 107 16.41 -13.65 3.38
N ASP A 108 17.60 -13.67 3.99
CA ASP A 108 17.95 -14.65 5.05
C ASP A 108 17.28 -14.43 6.44
N TRP A 109 16.40 -13.44 6.62
CA TRP A 109 15.88 -13.06 7.96
C TRP A 109 14.40 -13.38 8.21
N MET A 110 13.73 -14.13 7.34
CA MET A 110 12.38 -14.65 7.65
C MET A 110 12.51 -16.04 8.28
N ASP A 111 11.97 -16.18 9.49
CA ASP A 111 11.95 -17.41 10.31
C ASP A 111 11.71 -18.68 9.48
N ALA A 112 12.63 -19.64 9.62
CA ALA A 112 12.51 -20.97 9.06
C ALA A 112 11.51 -21.81 9.88
N PRO A 113 10.59 -22.56 9.24
CA PRO A 113 9.90 -23.63 9.96
C PRO A 113 10.90 -24.71 10.38
N ALA A 114 10.73 -25.21 11.60
CA ALA A 114 11.56 -26.21 12.25
C ALA A 114 12.01 -27.35 11.31
N THR A 115 13.31 -27.62 11.30
CA THR A 115 13.93 -28.79 10.69
C THR A 115 13.49 -30.06 11.43
N PRO A 116 12.90 -31.07 10.77
CA PRO A 116 12.88 -32.40 11.35
C PRO A 116 14.27 -33.04 11.19
N ALA A 117 14.72 -33.66 12.27
CA ALA A 117 15.98 -34.37 12.38
C ALA A 117 16.18 -35.42 11.29
N ALA A 118 17.45 -35.63 10.94
CA ALA A 118 17.92 -36.66 10.03
C ALA A 118 17.41 -38.06 10.44
N ASN A 119 16.83 -38.77 9.48
CA ASN A 119 16.73 -40.22 9.51
C ASN A 119 17.37 -40.76 8.22
N GLU A 120 18.62 -41.21 8.33
CA GLU A 120 19.28 -42.00 7.30
C GLU A 120 18.62 -43.38 7.26
N SER A 121 17.80 -43.64 6.24
CA SER A 121 17.57 -45.00 5.75
C SER A 121 16.95 -45.00 4.36
N ALA A 122 17.64 -45.68 3.43
CA ALA A 122 17.19 -46.21 2.14
C ALA A 122 16.65 -45.23 1.08
N ARG A 123 17.50 -44.87 0.11
CA ARG A 123 17.06 -44.40 -1.22
C ARG A 123 16.64 -45.62 -2.07
N PRO A 124 15.39 -45.72 -2.57
CA PRO A 124 15.08 -46.73 -3.58
C PRO A 124 15.54 -46.25 -4.96
N ARG A 125 16.23 -47.14 -5.70
CA ARG A 125 16.62 -46.94 -7.10
C ARG A 125 15.36 -46.81 -7.97
N LEU A 126 15.33 -45.85 -8.89
CA LEU A 126 14.27 -45.68 -9.89
C LEU A 126 14.21 -46.91 -10.81
N GLN A 127 13.14 -47.70 -10.71
CA GLN A 127 12.82 -48.75 -11.68
C GLN A 127 11.97 -48.18 -12.83
N PRO A 128 12.08 -48.72 -14.05
CA PRO A 128 11.24 -48.30 -15.18
C PRO A 128 9.78 -48.64 -14.89
N GLN A 129 8.88 -47.66 -14.98
CA GLN A 129 7.46 -47.91 -14.76
C GLN A 129 6.90 -48.79 -15.88
N SER A 130 6.34 -49.95 -15.52
CA SER A 130 5.72 -50.86 -16.47
C SER A 130 4.38 -50.28 -16.96
N VAL A 131 4.09 -50.52 -18.24
CA VAL A 131 2.89 -50.08 -18.96
C VAL A 131 1.59 -50.51 -18.25
N ASP A 132 1.64 -51.57 -17.45
CA ASP A 132 0.52 -52.06 -16.64
C ASP A 132 0.14 -51.14 -15.48
N ALA A 133 1.08 -50.39 -14.92
CA ALA A 133 0.78 -49.38 -13.90
C ALA A 133 0.00 -48.20 -14.51
N LEU A 134 0.33 -47.83 -15.76
CA LEU A 134 -0.39 -46.81 -16.51
C LEU A 134 -1.80 -47.27 -16.92
N ARG A 135 -1.95 -48.55 -17.32
CA ARG A 135 -3.27 -49.14 -17.61
C ARG A 135 -4.19 -49.19 -16.38
N ARG A 136 -3.66 -49.40 -15.18
CA ARG A 136 -4.45 -49.34 -13.92
C ARG A 136 -4.92 -47.92 -13.60
N LEU A 137 -4.08 -46.91 -13.83
CA LEU A 137 -4.44 -45.49 -13.66
C LEU A 137 -5.51 -45.03 -14.67
N ILE A 138 -5.48 -45.56 -15.90
CA ILE A 138 -6.50 -45.28 -16.93
C ILE A 138 -7.81 -46.01 -16.62
N ALA A 139 -7.76 -47.26 -16.13
CA ALA A 139 -8.95 -48.01 -15.72
C ALA A 139 -9.69 -47.40 -14.51
N THR A 140 -9.02 -46.54 -13.73
CA THR A 140 -9.68 -45.81 -12.63
C THR A 140 -10.58 -44.67 -13.14
N ARG A 141 -10.44 -44.27 -14.42
CA ARG A 141 -11.20 -43.19 -15.06
C ARG A 141 -12.54 -43.63 -15.67
N GLU A 142 -12.80 -44.94 -15.75
CA GLU A 142 -14.05 -45.48 -16.31
C GLU A 142 -15.04 -46.01 -15.25
N ARG A 143 -14.81 -45.75 -13.97
CA ARG A 143 -15.84 -45.97 -12.94
C ARG A 143 -16.88 -44.87 -13.02
N LYS A 144 -18.04 -45.21 -13.60
CA LYS A 144 -19.33 -44.51 -13.49
C LYS A 144 -19.49 -43.93 -12.08
N PRO A 145 -19.68 -42.62 -11.88
CA PRO A 145 -19.85 -42.07 -10.55
C PRO A 145 -21.18 -42.58 -10.01
N GLY A 146 -21.11 -43.55 -9.09
CA GLY A 146 -22.21 -43.83 -8.18
C GLY A 146 -22.48 -42.56 -7.37
N ALA A 147 -23.77 -42.23 -7.20
CA ALA A 147 -24.26 -41.02 -6.56
C ALA A 147 -23.49 -40.72 -5.26
N THR A 148 -22.48 -39.87 -5.37
CA THR A 148 -21.83 -39.24 -4.22
C THR A 148 -22.82 -38.21 -3.72
N SER A 149 -23.31 -38.44 -2.50
CA SER A 149 -24.10 -37.47 -1.77
C SER A 149 -23.41 -36.11 -1.84
N THR A 150 -24.06 -35.13 -2.45
CA THR A 150 -23.65 -33.74 -2.35
C THR A 150 -23.53 -33.43 -0.87
N PRO A 151 -22.35 -33.04 -0.34
CA PRO A 151 -22.26 -32.67 1.07
C PRO A 151 -23.29 -31.57 1.30
N ALA A 152 -24.20 -31.81 2.26
CA ALA A 152 -25.25 -30.87 2.60
C ALA A 152 -24.61 -29.49 2.80
N ARG A 153 -24.96 -28.54 1.93
CA ARG A 153 -24.47 -27.16 1.99
C ARG A 153 -24.84 -26.66 3.39
N LYS A 154 -23.86 -26.39 4.25
CA LYS A 154 -24.11 -25.80 5.56
C LYS A 154 -25.04 -24.61 5.35
N PRO A 155 -26.09 -24.43 6.18
CA PRO A 155 -26.97 -23.28 6.05
C PRO A 155 -26.09 -22.03 6.04
N ALA A 156 -26.35 -21.13 5.09
CA ALA A 156 -25.62 -19.87 5.01
C ALA A 156 -25.72 -19.16 6.36
N SER A 157 -24.62 -18.55 6.81
CA SER A 157 -24.65 -17.72 8.01
C SER A 157 -25.74 -16.66 7.88
N LEU A 158 -26.43 -16.35 8.99
CA LEU A 158 -27.47 -15.31 9.02
C LEU A 158 -26.89 -13.90 8.84
N ASP A 159 -25.63 -13.69 9.19
CA ASP A 159 -24.93 -12.40 9.06
C ASP A 159 -23.95 -12.42 7.89
N ARG A 160 -24.40 -11.95 6.73
CA ARG A 160 -23.61 -11.88 5.48
C ARG A 160 -23.50 -10.46 4.91
N ASP A 161 -23.97 -9.47 5.65
CA ASP A 161 -24.03 -8.09 5.19
C ASP A 161 -22.63 -7.48 5.14
N LEU A 162 -22.28 -6.98 3.95
CA LEU A 162 -21.02 -6.29 3.72
C LEU A 162 -21.26 -4.77 3.75
N PRO A 163 -20.29 -4.00 4.25
CA PRO A 163 -20.41 -2.55 4.32
C PRO A 163 -20.31 -1.93 2.93
N GLY A 164 -20.80 -0.70 2.83
CA GLY A 164 -20.73 0.08 1.59
C GLY A 164 -21.84 -0.26 0.59
N ARG A 165 -21.76 0.39 -0.58
CA ARG A 165 -22.70 0.24 -1.69
C ARG A 165 -22.23 -0.84 -2.63
N GLU A 166 -23.11 -1.77 -3.01
CA GLU A 166 -22.81 -2.70 -4.09
C GLU A 166 -22.86 -1.97 -5.45
N LEU A 167 -21.75 -1.98 -6.20
CA LEU A 167 -21.65 -1.35 -7.51
C LEU A 167 -22.19 -2.27 -8.63
N CYS A 168 -21.91 -3.55 -8.49
CA CYS A 168 -22.41 -4.62 -9.34
C CYS A 168 -22.39 -5.93 -8.54
N PRO A 169 -23.07 -7.00 -8.99
CA PRO A 169 -23.13 -8.26 -8.26
C PRO A 169 -21.74 -8.75 -7.83
N GLY A 170 -21.50 -8.73 -6.53
CA GLY A 170 -20.26 -9.20 -5.94
C GLY A 170 -19.17 -8.14 -5.70
N LEU A 171 -19.39 -6.87 -5.99
CA LEU A 171 -18.42 -5.77 -5.79
C LEU A 171 -19.02 -4.67 -4.91
N HIS A 172 -18.42 -4.45 -3.75
CA HIS A 172 -18.82 -3.42 -2.80
C HIS A 172 -17.82 -2.27 -2.80
N LEU A 173 -18.33 -1.04 -2.80
CA LEU A 173 -17.58 0.19 -2.61
C LEU A 173 -17.89 0.75 -1.22
N ILE A 174 -16.87 0.81 -0.38
CA ILE A 174 -16.92 1.44 0.94
C ILE A 174 -16.23 2.80 0.81
N GLU A 175 -16.92 3.86 1.20
CA GLU A 175 -16.36 5.22 1.16
C GLU A 175 -16.42 5.85 2.55
N ALA A 176 -15.35 6.55 2.89
CA ALA A 176 -15.26 7.35 4.09
C ALA A 176 -14.54 8.65 3.78
N PHE A 177 -14.88 9.70 4.51
CA PHE A 177 -14.24 11.00 4.38
C PHE A 177 -13.77 11.45 5.75
N LEU A 178 -12.47 11.67 5.88
CA LEU A 178 -11.84 12.13 7.11
C LEU A 178 -11.58 13.64 6.96
N PRO A 179 -12.34 14.51 7.63
CA PRO A 179 -12.16 15.96 7.52
C PRO A 179 -10.79 16.37 8.05
N GLN A 180 -10.00 17.02 7.21
CA GLN A 180 -8.69 17.58 7.55
C GLN A 180 -8.20 18.48 6.41
N SER A 181 -7.34 19.43 6.73
CA SER A 181 -6.75 20.32 5.74
C SER A 181 -5.90 19.56 4.74
N ILE A 182 -6.05 19.86 3.45
CA ILE A 182 -5.12 19.39 2.43
C ILE A 182 -3.82 20.21 2.59
N PRO A 183 -2.63 19.59 2.54
CA PRO A 183 -1.38 20.35 2.55
C PRO A 183 -1.38 21.44 1.47
N ALA A 184 -1.10 22.68 1.87
CA ALA A 184 -1.17 23.82 0.94
C ALA A 184 0.00 23.86 -0.06
N GLN A 185 1.14 23.27 0.33
CA GLN A 185 2.36 23.26 -0.47
C GLN A 185 2.60 21.88 -1.08
N THR A 186 3.40 21.84 -2.15
CA THR A 186 3.93 20.59 -2.69
C THR A 186 4.78 19.87 -1.66
N LEU A 187 4.65 18.55 -1.59
CA LEU A 187 5.36 17.72 -0.61
C LEU A 187 6.68 17.24 -1.22
N SER A 188 7.80 17.53 -0.57
CA SER A 188 9.13 17.10 -1.06
C SER A 188 9.28 15.57 -0.99
N LEU A 189 9.90 14.99 -2.01
CA LEU A 189 10.25 13.56 -2.07
C LEU A 189 11.69 13.28 -1.61
N ALA A 190 12.33 14.26 -0.99
CA ALA A 190 13.69 14.16 -0.49
C ALA A 190 13.92 12.97 0.45
N PHE A 191 12.96 12.67 1.34
CA PHE A 191 13.02 11.51 2.23
C PHE A 191 13.18 10.18 1.46
N ALA A 192 12.70 10.13 0.22
CA ALA A 192 12.80 9.01 -0.70
C ALA A 192 14.08 9.03 -1.56
N ARG A 193 15.05 9.90 -1.27
CA ARG A 193 16.27 10.20 -2.06
C ARG A 193 16.00 10.88 -3.40
N ARG A 194 14.88 11.58 -3.50
CA ARG A 194 14.48 12.36 -4.68
C ARG A 194 14.52 13.85 -4.33
N HIS A 195 15.74 14.35 -4.09
CA HIS A 195 15.99 15.62 -3.39
C HIS A 195 15.45 16.87 -4.10
N GLU A 196 15.34 16.82 -5.42
CA GLU A 196 14.87 17.93 -6.27
C GLU A 196 13.41 17.75 -6.71
N GLU A 197 12.74 16.69 -6.24
CA GLU A 197 11.39 16.34 -6.67
C GLU A 197 10.38 16.61 -5.57
N ALA A 198 9.18 17.02 -5.97
CA ALA A 198 8.05 17.24 -5.11
C ALA A 198 6.76 16.80 -5.80
N VAL A 199 5.75 16.49 -5.00
CA VAL A 199 4.45 16.04 -5.48
C VAL A 199 3.35 16.97 -4.98
N ALA A 200 2.40 17.31 -5.85
CA ALA A 200 1.21 18.00 -5.42
C ALA A 200 0.34 17.04 -4.58
N PRO A 201 -0.17 17.45 -3.40
CA PRO A 201 -0.95 16.56 -2.54
C PRO A 201 -2.10 15.88 -3.28
N ARG A 202 -2.82 16.61 -4.12
CA ARG A 202 -3.98 16.09 -4.87
C ARG A 202 -3.63 15.08 -5.97
N ASP A 203 -2.35 14.92 -6.28
CA ASP A 203 -1.86 13.94 -7.23
C ASP A 203 -1.46 12.62 -6.54
N LEU A 204 -1.37 12.59 -5.20
CA LEU A 204 -1.08 11.38 -4.43
C LEU A 204 -2.30 10.46 -4.32
N LEU A 205 -2.10 9.18 -4.63
CA LEU A 205 -3.02 8.10 -4.29
C LEU A 205 -2.29 7.09 -3.40
N PHE A 206 -2.67 7.05 -2.13
CA PHE A 206 -2.22 6.00 -1.21
C PHE A 206 -3.02 4.75 -1.48
N PHE A 207 -2.39 3.59 -1.56
CA PHE A 207 -3.12 2.34 -1.76
C PHE A 207 -2.47 1.14 -1.08
N ASP A 208 -3.31 0.18 -0.74
CA ASP A 208 -2.96 -1.09 -0.13
C ASP A 208 -3.93 -2.19 -0.62
N THR A 209 -3.48 -3.44 -0.69
CA THR A 209 -4.35 -4.55 -1.15
C THR A 209 -4.40 -5.70 -0.16
N GLU A 210 -5.59 -6.26 -0.01
CA GLU A 210 -5.79 -7.52 0.69
C GLU A 210 -5.84 -8.65 -0.33
N THR A 211 -4.99 -9.66 -0.15
CA THR A 211 -4.73 -10.68 -1.17
C THR A 211 -5.05 -12.08 -0.67
N THR A 212 -5.30 -13.01 -1.59
CA THR A 212 -5.57 -14.41 -1.26
C THR A 212 -4.33 -15.20 -0.82
N GLY A 213 -3.15 -14.58 -0.76
CA GLY A 213 -1.91 -15.23 -0.31
C GLY A 213 -0.65 -14.44 -0.66
N LEU A 214 0.43 -14.70 0.09
CA LEU A 214 1.69 -13.94 0.02
C LEU A 214 2.73 -14.53 -0.95
N ALA A 215 2.53 -15.77 -1.43
CA ALA A 215 3.53 -16.50 -2.21
C ALA A 215 3.71 -16.00 -3.66
N GLY A 216 2.93 -15.02 -4.10
CA GLY A 216 2.90 -14.56 -5.49
C GLY A 216 2.41 -15.64 -6.46
N GLY A 217 2.21 -15.26 -7.73
CA GLY A 217 1.78 -16.17 -8.80
C GLY A 217 0.40 -15.84 -9.39
N THR A 218 0.05 -16.51 -10.49
CA THR A 218 -1.16 -16.24 -11.28
C THR A 218 -2.47 -16.60 -10.55
N GLY A 219 -2.38 -17.43 -9.50
CA GLY A 219 -3.51 -17.80 -8.66
C GLY A 219 -3.86 -16.75 -7.61
N THR A 220 -2.90 -15.93 -7.19
CA THR A 220 -3.12 -14.88 -6.19
C THR A 220 -3.95 -13.74 -6.77
N ARG A 221 -4.90 -13.25 -5.98
CA ARG A 221 -5.78 -12.14 -6.32
C ARG A 221 -5.80 -11.14 -5.18
N ALA A 222 -5.94 -9.86 -5.52
CA ALA A 222 -6.48 -8.89 -4.58
C ALA A 222 -7.98 -9.15 -4.50
N PHE A 223 -8.51 -9.35 -3.30
CA PHE A 223 -9.96 -9.36 -3.07
C PHE A 223 -10.43 -8.03 -2.48
N MET A 224 -9.49 -7.20 -2.03
CA MET A 224 -9.75 -5.83 -1.62
C MET A 224 -8.66 -4.90 -2.17
N ILE A 225 -9.05 -3.71 -2.61
CA ILE A 225 -8.15 -2.61 -2.93
C ILE A 225 -8.63 -1.40 -2.15
N GLY A 226 -7.83 -0.98 -1.16
CA GLY A 226 -8.02 0.27 -0.45
C GLY A 226 -7.24 1.37 -1.13
N ALA A 227 -7.83 2.56 -1.24
CA ALA A 227 -7.14 3.74 -1.69
C ALA A 227 -7.56 4.98 -0.90
N ALA A 228 -6.63 5.92 -0.72
CA ALA A 228 -6.91 7.22 -0.12
C ALA A 228 -6.30 8.36 -0.95
N ASP A 229 -7.04 9.45 -1.10
CA ASP A 229 -6.62 10.65 -1.83
C ASP A 229 -7.11 11.94 -1.15
N TRP A 230 -6.33 13.01 -1.31
CA TRP A 230 -6.70 14.34 -0.82
C TRP A 230 -7.83 14.92 -1.69
N HIS A 231 -8.97 15.19 -1.07
CA HIS A 231 -10.22 15.50 -1.76
C HIS A 231 -10.94 16.71 -1.19
N VAL A 232 -11.67 17.42 -2.06
CA VAL A 232 -12.62 18.46 -1.68
C VAL A 232 -14.00 17.93 -2.04
N ASP A 233 -14.86 17.71 -1.05
CA ASP A 233 -16.20 17.16 -1.28
C ASP A 233 -17.12 18.18 -2.00
N GLY A 234 -18.33 17.73 -2.38
CA GLY A 234 -19.30 18.57 -3.09
C GLY A 234 -19.81 19.79 -2.30
N THR A 235 -19.52 19.86 -1.00
CA THR A 235 -19.86 20.99 -0.13
C THR A 235 -18.67 21.93 0.11
N GLY A 236 -17.52 21.63 -0.49
CA GLY A 236 -16.29 22.42 -0.36
C GLY A 236 -15.42 22.03 0.83
N ARG A 237 -15.77 20.96 1.58
CA ARG A 237 -14.96 20.51 2.72
C ARG A 237 -13.74 19.78 2.23
N GLN A 238 -12.60 20.08 2.85
CA GLN A 238 -11.33 19.42 2.59
C GLN A 238 -11.15 18.20 3.51
N GLY A 239 -10.51 17.16 2.98
CA GLY A 239 -10.24 15.95 3.75
C GLY A 239 -9.50 14.88 2.97
N LEU A 240 -9.25 13.78 3.66
CA LEU A 240 -8.76 12.55 3.06
C LEU A 240 -9.96 11.66 2.76
N ARG A 241 -10.19 11.40 1.47
CA ARG A 241 -11.21 10.45 1.03
C ARG A 241 -10.59 9.06 0.99
N VAL A 242 -11.20 8.12 1.69
CA VAL A 242 -10.86 6.69 1.66
C VAL A 242 -11.92 5.96 0.84
N ARG A 243 -11.49 5.16 -0.13
CA ARG A 243 -12.34 4.33 -0.98
C ARG A 243 -11.79 2.92 -0.99
N GLN A 244 -12.65 1.94 -0.76
CA GLN A 244 -12.24 0.54 -0.75
C GLN A 244 -13.17 -0.28 -1.63
N LEU A 245 -12.57 -1.02 -2.56
CA LEU A 245 -13.28 -1.99 -3.40
C LEU A 245 -13.12 -3.36 -2.78
N MET A 246 -14.22 -4.02 -2.44
CA MET A 246 -14.24 -5.36 -1.84
C MET A 246 -15.02 -6.34 -2.71
N MET A 247 -14.37 -7.44 -3.08
CA MET A 247 -15.02 -8.54 -3.78
C MET A 247 -15.71 -9.49 -2.81
N SER A 248 -16.99 -9.78 -3.05
CA SER A 248 -17.76 -10.82 -2.37
C SER A 248 -18.00 -12.05 -3.25
N THR A 249 -17.55 -12.00 -4.52
CA THR A 249 -17.48 -13.13 -5.46
C THR A 249 -16.23 -13.05 -6.33
N MET A 250 -15.81 -14.18 -6.93
CA MET A 250 -14.69 -14.21 -7.88
C MET A 250 -14.98 -13.45 -9.19
N ALA A 251 -16.25 -13.38 -9.60
CA ALA A 251 -16.67 -12.77 -10.86
C ALA A 251 -16.49 -11.24 -10.86
N ALA A 252 -16.44 -10.64 -9.66
CA ALA A 252 -16.29 -9.20 -9.48
C ALA A 252 -14.90 -8.63 -9.81
N GLU A 253 -13.88 -9.48 -10.03
CA GLU A 253 -12.50 -9.04 -10.24
C GLU A 253 -12.37 -8.05 -11.41
N GLY A 254 -12.98 -8.35 -12.55
CA GLY A 254 -12.92 -7.47 -13.71
C GLY A 254 -13.63 -6.12 -13.48
N ALA A 255 -14.67 -6.09 -12.63
CA ALA A 255 -15.31 -4.84 -12.25
C ALA A 255 -14.42 -4.03 -11.30
N MET A 256 -13.83 -4.68 -10.29
CA MET A 256 -12.91 -4.05 -9.35
C MET A 256 -11.70 -3.40 -10.05
N LEU A 257 -11.08 -4.08 -11.01
CA LEU A 257 -9.94 -3.52 -11.76
C LEU A 257 -10.34 -2.29 -12.60
N ARG A 258 -11.54 -2.30 -13.20
CA ARG A 258 -12.06 -1.16 -13.96
C ARG A 258 -12.33 0.05 -13.06
N GLU A 259 -12.95 -0.19 -11.91
CA GLU A 259 -13.22 0.86 -10.92
C GLU A 259 -11.93 1.45 -10.37
N PHE A 260 -10.95 0.61 -10.00
CA PHE A 260 -9.64 1.10 -9.55
C PHE A 260 -8.94 1.91 -10.64
N ASN A 261 -8.96 1.46 -11.89
CA ASN A 261 -8.38 2.21 -13.01
C ASN A 261 -9.06 3.57 -13.22
N ALA A 262 -10.38 3.67 -13.00
CA ALA A 262 -11.12 4.94 -13.11
C ALA A 262 -10.73 5.96 -12.02
N TRP A 263 -10.05 5.54 -10.95
CA TRP A 263 -9.53 6.43 -9.93
C TRP A 263 -8.17 7.04 -10.29
N LEU A 264 -7.50 6.49 -11.30
CA LEU A 264 -6.17 6.88 -11.72
C LEU A 264 -6.23 7.94 -12.82
N SER A 265 -5.23 8.81 -12.83
CA SER A 265 -4.99 9.77 -13.91
C SER A 265 -3.51 9.73 -14.31
N PRO A 266 -3.12 10.26 -15.49
CA PRO A 266 -1.71 10.34 -15.87
C PRO A 266 -0.81 11.12 -14.90
N ARG A 267 -1.39 11.98 -14.04
CA ARG A 267 -0.66 12.75 -13.03
C ARG A 267 -0.55 12.03 -11.70
N THR A 268 -1.22 10.88 -11.54
CA THR A 268 -1.27 10.17 -10.26
C THR A 268 0.10 9.65 -9.86
N VAL A 269 0.50 9.95 -8.63
CA VAL A 269 1.66 9.39 -7.96
C VAL A 269 1.17 8.37 -6.94
N LEU A 270 1.47 7.11 -7.17
CA LEU A 270 1.13 6.03 -6.25
C LEU A 270 2.01 6.11 -5.01
N SER A 271 1.41 5.88 -3.84
CA SER A 271 2.14 5.72 -2.58
C SER A 271 1.65 4.46 -1.87
N SER A 272 2.58 3.60 -1.44
CA SER A 272 2.25 2.34 -0.76
C SER A 272 3.32 2.00 0.28
N TYR A 273 3.06 0.98 1.10
CA TYR A 273 4.09 0.40 1.97
C TYR A 273 4.46 -0.98 1.43
N ASN A 274 5.67 -1.13 0.86
CA ASN A 274 6.13 -2.35 0.20
C ASN A 274 5.37 -2.72 -1.10
N GLY A 275 4.34 -1.97 -1.48
CA GLY A 275 3.53 -2.28 -2.65
C GLY A 275 4.22 -2.15 -4.00
N ARG A 276 5.39 -1.52 -4.11
CA ARG A 276 6.17 -1.57 -5.36
C ARG A 276 6.67 -2.98 -5.66
N CYS A 277 6.94 -3.77 -4.61
CA CYS A 277 7.44 -5.14 -4.73
C CYS A 277 6.33 -6.20 -4.68
N TYR A 278 5.16 -5.88 -4.13
CA TYR A 278 4.09 -6.86 -3.90
C TYR A 278 2.80 -6.50 -4.63
N ASP A 279 2.13 -5.42 -4.22
CA ASP A 279 0.79 -5.05 -4.72
C ASP A 279 0.78 -4.67 -6.20
N ALA A 280 1.69 -3.79 -6.63
CA ALA A 280 1.73 -3.32 -8.01
C ALA A 280 2.05 -4.47 -9.00
N PRO A 281 3.07 -5.32 -8.80
CA PRO A 281 3.29 -6.50 -9.65
C PRO A 281 2.10 -7.47 -9.70
N LEU A 282 1.40 -7.65 -8.58
CA LEU A 282 0.17 -8.46 -8.52
C LEU A 282 -0.91 -7.85 -9.41
N LEU A 283 -1.25 -6.57 -9.20
CA LEU A 283 -2.29 -5.87 -9.97
C LEU A 283 -1.95 -5.85 -11.46
N LYS A 284 -0.69 -5.59 -11.83
CA LYS A 284 -0.21 -5.69 -13.23
C LYS A 284 -0.54 -7.03 -13.87
N THR A 285 -0.29 -8.12 -13.14
CA THR A 285 -0.63 -9.46 -13.60
C THR A 285 -2.15 -9.65 -13.71
N ARG A 286 -2.94 -9.11 -12.79
CA ARG A 286 -4.42 -9.18 -12.83
C ARG A 286 -4.99 -8.42 -14.03
N PHE A 287 -4.54 -7.19 -14.29
CA PHE A 287 -4.93 -6.41 -15.48
C PHE A 287 -4.64 -7.19 -16.77
N ARG A 288 -3.44 -7.76 -16.88
CA ARG A 288 -3.04 -8.57 -18.04
C ARG A 288 -3.93 -9.81 -18.22
N LEU A 289 -4.22 -10.55 -17.14
CA LEU A 289 -5.08 -11.73 -17.19
C LEU A 289 -6.54 -11.37 -17.53
N ALA A 290 -6.99 -10.19 -17.11
CA ALA A 290 -8.31 -9.65 -17.45
C ALA A 290 -8.37 -9.05 -18.87
N ARG A 291 -7.25 -9.05 -19.63
CA ARG A 291 -7.11 -8.41 -20.95
C ARG A 291 -7.46 -6.93 -20.95
N MET A 292 -7.11 -6.25 -19.86
CA MET A 292 -7.30 -4.81 -19.68
C MET A 292 -5.97 -4.08 -19.84
N ALA A 293 -6.02 -2.81 -20.27
CA ALA A 293 -4.85 -1.94 -20.25
C ALA A 293 -4.36 -1.79 -18.79
N GLU A 294 -3.05 -1.88 -18.60
CA GLU A 294 -2.43 -1.84 -17.29
C GLU A 294 -1.90 -0.42 -17.01
N PRO A 295 -2.48 0.33 -16.06
CA PRO A 295 -2.17 1.75 -15.87
C PRO A 295 -0.94 2.01 -14.99
N LEU A 296 -0.60 1.10 -14.06
CA LEU A 296 0.35 1.35 -12.98
C LEU A 296 1.79 1.51 -13.48
N SER A 297 2.18 0.87 -14.59
CA SER A 297 3.55 1.00 -15.12
C SER A 297 3.89 2.39 -15.64
N ALA A 298 2.89 3.20 -16.00
CA ALA A 298 3.08 4.57 -16.46
C ALA A 298 3.10 5.59 -15.32
N LEU A 299 2.69 5.19 -14.11
CA LEU A 299 2.59 6.08 -12.95
C LEU A 299 3.90 6.08 -12.15
N ASP A 300 4.23 7.23 -11.57
CA ASP A 300 5.27 7.31 -10.56
C ASP A 300 4.82 6.62 -9.26
N HIS A 301 5.75 6.06 -8.52
CA HIS A 301 5.46 5.24 -7.33
C HIS A 301 6.48 5.46 -6.21
N VAL A 302 6.01 6.09 -5.13
CA VAL A 302 6.75 6.29 -3.89
C VAL A 302 6.43 5.16 -2.90
N ASP A 303 7.37 4.23 -2.71
CA ASP A 303 7.22 3.16 -1.73
C ASP A 303 7.83 3.58 -0.39
N LEU A 304 6.98 3.70 0.63
CA LEU A 304 7.31 4.19 1.97
C LEU A 304 8.15 3.21 2.79
N LEU A 305 8.18 1.91 2.45
CA LEU A 305 8.96 0.94 3.23
C LEU A 305 10.46 1.26 3.20
N PHE A 306 11.00 1.65 2.04
CA PHE A 306 12.43 1.91 1.88
C PHE A 306 12.93 3.11 2.69
N PRO A 307 12.33 4.31 2.62
CA PRO A 307 12.71 5.43 3.48
C PRO A 307 12.53 5.10 4.96
N THR A 308 11.41 4.50 5.34
CA THR A 308 11.16 4.10 6.73
C THR A 308 12.24 3.14 7.25
N ARG A 309 12.59 2.10 6.48
CA ARG A 309 13.68 1.19 6.86
C ARG A 309 15.02 1.88 6.95
N ARG A 310 15.33 2.85 6.07
CA ARG A 310 16.60 3.60 6.18
C ARG A 310 16.69 4.35 7.50
N ARG A 311 15.59 4.93 7.95
CA ARG A 311 15.56 5.75 9.16
C ARG A 311 15.48 4.95 10.46
N TYR A 312 14.73 3.84 10.47
CA TYR A 312 14.35 3.18 11.72
C TYR A 312 14.83 1.72 11.85
N ARG A 313 15.48 1.15 10.83
CA ARG A 313 16.03 -0.22 10.94
C ARG A 313 17.11 -0.24 12.02
N GLY A 314 16.95 -1.15 12.97
CA GLY A 314 17.85 -1.27 14.13
C GLY A 314 17.44 -0.41 15.33
N THR A 315 16.49 0.52 15.15
CA THR A 315 15.91 1.31 16.25
C THR A 315 14.75 0.59 16.92
N TRP A 316 13.91 -0.10 16.14
CA TRP A 316 12.76 -0.87 16.61
C TRP A 316 12.87 -2.34 16.24
N GLU A 317 11.96 -3.16 16.79
CA GLU A 317 12.02 -4.61 16.61
C GLU A 317 11.83 -5.05 15.16
N ASN A 318 11.07 -4.29 14.37
CA ASN A 318 10.97 -4.46 12.92
C ASN A 318 10.44 -3.15 12.27
N CYS A 319 10.33 -3.14 10.94
CA CYS A 319 9.70 -2.06 10.17
C CYS A 319 8.44 -2.57 9.47
N ARG A 320 7.56 -3.28 10.18
CA ARG A 320 6.19 -3.56 9.70
C ARG A 320 5.32 -2.36 9.99
N LEU A 321 4.28 -2.15 9.18
CA LEU A 321 3.40 -0.98 9.29
C LEU A 321 2.81 -0.81 10.71
N ALA A 322 2.34 -1.90 11.33
CA ALA A 322 1.85 -1.90 12.72
C ALA A 322 2.92 -1.44 13.75
N THR A 323 4.19 -1.74 13.54
CA THR A 323 5.28 -1.22 14.40
C THR A 323 5.50 0.26 14.16
N ILE A 324 5.44 0.72 12.91
CA ILE A 324 5.55 2.15 12.57
C ILE A 324 4.41 2.94 13.20
N GLU A 325 3.19 2.46 13.12
CA GLU A 325 2.04 3.09 13.76
C GLU A 325 2.22 3.25 15.26
N ARG A 326 2.59 2.18 15.95
CA ARG A 326 2.77 2.20 17.41
C ARG A 326 3.92 3.11 17.83
N GLN A 327 5.05 3.02 17.14
CA GLN A 327 6.28 3.71 17.57
C GLN A 327 6.37 5.14 17.07
N LEU A 328 5.99 5.39 15.81
CA LEU A 328 6.11 6.69 15.16
C LEU A 328 4.84 7.52 15.26
N LEU A 329 3.69 6.93 14.95
CA LEU A 329 2.40 7.64 14.89
C LEU A 329 1.62 7.59 16.20
N ARG A 330 2.09 6.79 17.18
CA ARG A 330 1.43 6.57 18.47
C ARG A 330 -0.01 6.05 18.36
N ILE A 331 -0.28 5.30 17.28
CA ILE A 331 -1.56 4.62 17.05
C ILE A 331 -1.51 3.26 17.73
N VAL A 332 -2.53 2.96 18.54
CA VAL A 332 -2.72 1.65 19.15
C VAL A 332 -3.95 1.02 18.50
N ARG A 333 -3.76 -0.14 17.86
CA ARG A 333 -4.87 -0.89 17.28
C ARG A 333 -5.53 -1.74 18.36
N GLU A 334 -6.79 -1.46 18.68
CA GLU A 334 -7.63 -2.33 19.50
C GLU A 334 -8.31 -3.36 18.58
N ASP A 335 -8.34 -4.63 18.99
CA ASP A 335 -9.06 -5.72 18.28
C ASP A 335 -8.68 -5.98 16.80
N ASP A 336 -7.41 -5.81 16.44
CA ASP A 336 -6.96 -6.03 15.06
C ASP A 336 -6.98 -7.51 14.65
N LEU A 337 -7.57 -7.81 13.49
CA LEU A 337 -7.43 -9.10 12.85
C LEU A 337 -6.01 -9.16 12.27
N PRO A 338 -5.17 -10.16 12.60
CA PRO A 338 -3.87 -10.26 11.97
C PRO A 338 -4.03 -10.32 10.44
N GLY A 339 -3.30 -9.50 9.67
CA GLY A 339 -3.43 -9.47 8.21
C GLY A 339 -3.24 -10.84 7.54
N SER A 340 -2.50 -11.76 8.18
CA SER A 340 -2.37 -13.16 7.74
C SER A 340 -3.70 -13.94 7.73
N GLU A 341 -4.72 -13.49 8.45
CA GLU A 341 -6.04 -14.11 8.51
C GLU A 341 -7.01 -13.56 7.45
N ALA A 342 -6.67 -12.45 6.79
CA ALA A 342 -7.51 -11.84 5.76
C ALA A 342 -7.89 -12.80 4.61
N PRO A 343 -6.96 -13.62 4.05
CA PRO A 343 -7.31 -14.63 3.05
C PRO A 343 -8.33 -15.66 3.55
N ALA A 344 -8.18 -16.09 4.81
CA ALA A 344 -9.05 -17.09 5.42
C ALA A 344 -10.46 -16.51 5.69
N ALA A 345 -10.54 -15.26 6.13
CA ALA A 345 -11.79 -14.54 6.33
C ALA A 345 -12.60 -14.46 5.02
N TRP A 346 -11.94 -14.06 3.93
CA TRP A 346 -12.58 -13.97 2.63
C TRP A 346 -13.02 -15.34 2.09
N LEU A 347 -12.15 -16.36 2.17
CA LEU A 347 -12.48 -17.72 1.73
C LEU A 347 -13.66 -18.32 2.53
N SER A 348 -13.72 -18.04 3.83
CA SER A 348 -14.84 -18.43 4.69
C SER A 348 -16.15 -17.78 4.21
N TYR A 349 -16.12 -16.48 3.90
CA TYR A 349 -17.27 -15.75 3.37
C TYR A 349 -17.79 -16.35 2.06
N LEU A 350 -16.90 -16.66 1.11
CA LEU A 350 -17.24 -17.30 -0.17
C LEU A 350 -17.91 -18.68 0.02
N ARG A 351 -17.57 -19.40 1.10
CA ARG A 351 -18.11 -20.72 1.42
C ARG A 351 -19.43 -20.70 2.18
N GLY A 352 -20.03 -19.53 2.39
CA GLY A 352 -21.28 -19.40 3.16
C GLY A 352 -21.10 -18.92 4.60
N GLY A 353 -19.85 -18.63 5.02
CA GLY A 353 -19.54 -18.10 6.35
C GLY A 353 -20.03 -16.68 6.59
N SER A 354 -19.87 -16.21 7.83
CA SER A 354 -20.29 -14.87 8.27
C SER A 354 -19.41 -13.76 7.67
N ALA A 355 -20.00 -12.58 7.46
CA ALA A 355 -19.30 -11.35 7.05
C ALA A 355 -18.45 -10.70 8.16
N ARG A 356 -18.58 -11.13 9.43
CA ARG A 356 -17.94 -10.48 10.58
C ARG A 356 -16.44 -10.23 10.42
N ASN A 357 -15.68 -11.25 10.02
CA ASN A 357 -14.23 -11.10 9.87
C ASN A 357 -13.87 -10.28 8.63
N LEU A 358 -14.70 -10.33 7.58
CA LEU A 358 -14.46 -9.53 6.37
C LEU A 358 -14.69 -8.02 6.63
N ARG A 359 -15.62 -7.67 7.54
CA ARG A 359 -15.75 -6.29 8.06
C ARG A 359 -14.51 -5.84 8.81
N ARG A 360 -13.87 -6.72 9.59
CA ARG A 360 -12.60 -6.40 10.26
C ARG A 360 -11.44 -6.22 9.28
N VAL A 361 -11.39 -7.02 8.21
CA VAL A 361 -10.43 -6.81 7.11
C VAL A 361 -10.64 -5.44 6.46
N ALA A 362 -11.89 -5.01 6.25
CA ALA A 362 -12.16 -3.67 5.73
C ALA A 362 -11.64 -2.56 6.65
N GLU A 363 -11.86 -2.69 7.96
CA GLU A 363 -11.36 -1.73 8.94
C GLU A 363 -9.82 -1.69 8.97
N HIS A 364 -9.17 -2.85 8.91
CA HIS A 364 -7.71 -2.96 8.82
C HIS A 364 -7.16 -2.22 7.61
N ASN A 365 -7.67 -2.55 6.42
CA ASN A 365 -7.24 -1.92 5.18
C ASN A 365 -7.57 -0.42 5.13
N HIS A 366 -8.66 0.02 5.79
CA HIS A 366 -9.00 1.43 5.93
C HIS A 366 -7.92 2.15 6.75
N GLN A 367 -7.59 1.60 7.92
CA GLN A 367 -6.55 2.13 8.78
C GLN A 367 -5.20 2.16 8.07
N ASP A 368 -4.85 1.10 7.32
CA ASP A 368 -3.59 1.03 6.58
C ASP A 368 -3.44 2.19 5.59
N VAL A 369 -4.42 2.44 4.72
CA VAL A 369 -4.32 3.53 3.73
C VAL A 369 -4.33 4.93 4.37
N VAL A 370 -5.00 5.09 5.51
CA VAL A 370 -4.92 6.32 6.32
C VAL A 370 -3.52 6.48 6.91
N THR A 371 -2.95 5.41 7.47
CA THR A 371 -1.59 5.38 7.99
C THR A 371 -0.57 5.72 6.92
N LEU A 372 -0.75 5.26 5.67
CA LEU A 372 0.14 5.63 4.56
C LEU A 372 0.19 7.15 4.35
N ALA A 373 -0.97 7.82 4.38
CA ALA A 373 -1.06 9.27 4.21
C ALA A 373 -0.36 10.01 5.35
N GLN A 374 -0.58 9.58 6.60
CA GLN A 374 0.06 10.17 7.78
C GLN A 374 1.57 9.92 7.79
N LEU A 375 2.01 8.71 7.46
CA LEU A 375 3.42 8.34 7.40
C LEU A 375 4.15 9.15 6.32
N PHE A 376 3.54 9.34 5.16
CA PHE A 376 4.11 10.18 4.10
C PHE A 376 4.38 11.60 4.62
N GLN A 377 3.38 12.25 5.22
CA GLN A 377 3.55 13.58 5.79
C GLN A 377 4.61 13.62 6.90
N ARG A 378 4.63 12.62 7.78
CA ARG A 378 5.61 12.54 8.86
C ARG A 378 7.04 12.42 8.32
N LEU A 379 7.25 11.65 7.25
CA LEU A 379 8.57 11.51 6.61
C LEU A 379 9.00 12.80 5.90
N VAL A 380 8.08 13.52 5.26
CA VAL A 380 8.35 14.86 4.69
C VAL A 380 8.83 15.81 5.79
N GLN A 381 8.09 15.88 6.90
CA GLN A 381 8.43 16.72 8.03
C GLN A 381 9.79 16.32 8.64
N ALA A 382 10.01 15.02 8.83
CA ALA A 382 11.24 14.50 9.45
C ALA A 382 12.51 14.76 8.63
N GLU A 383 12.39 14.85 7.30
CA GLU A 383 13.48 15.23 6.39
C GLU A 383 13.71 16.75 6.42
N ALA A 384 12.66 17.56 6.50
CA ALA A 384 12.77 19.01 6.63
C ALA A 384 13.48 19.40 7.94
N GLU A 385 13.06 18.80 9.06
CA GLU A 385 13.70 18.98 10.38
C GLU A 385 15.20 18.64 10.35
N GLU A 386 15.59 17.55 9.69
CA GLU A 386 17.00 17.15 9.58
C GLU A 386 17.83 18.13 8.74
N ARG A 387 17.25 18.66 7.65
CA ARG A 387 17.93 19.66 6.81
C ARG A 387 18.13 20.98 7.53
N GLU A 388 17.14 21.43 8.30
CA GLU A 388 17.24 22.64 9.11
C GLU A 388 18.36 22.51 10.14
N VAL A 389 18.43 21.38 10.85
CA VAL A 389 19.51 21.11 11.82
C VAL A 389 20.88 21.12 11.13
N LEU A 390 21.01 20.43 10.00
CA LEU A 390 22.28 20.41 9.24
C LEU A 390 22.68 21.80 8.72
N ALA A 391 21.73 22.66 8.35
CA ALA A 391 22.00 24.02 7.91
C ALA A 391 22.47 24.93 9.06
N LEU A 392 21.91 24.74 10.27
CA LEU A 392 22.31 25.46 11.47
C LEU A 392 23.72 25.06 11.92
N GLU A 393 24.06 23.77 11.86
CA GLU A 393 25.41 23.27 12.20
C GLU A 393 26.49 23.73 11.19
N GLN A 394 26.10 24.08 9.97
CA GLN A 394 26.99 24.56 8.91
C GLN A 394 27.05 26.10 8.84
N SER A 395 26.26 26.81 9.64
CA SER A 395 26.31 28.27 9.72
C SER A 395 27.50 28.69 10.60
N PRO A 396 28.42 29.53 10.08
CA PRO A 396 29.74 29.78 10.66
C PRO A 396 29.75 30.59 11.97
#